data_AF-A0AAN7MRW1-F1
#
_entry.id   AF-A0AAN7MRW1-F1
#
_cell.length_a   1.000
_cell.length_b   1.000
_cell.length_c   1.000
_cell.angle_alpha   90.00
_cell.angle_beta   90.00
_cell.angle_gamma   90.00
#
_symmetry.space_group_name_H-M   'P 1'
#
loop_
_entity.id
_entity.type
_entity.pdbx_description
1 polymer ?
#
loop_
_entity_poly.entity_id
_entity_poly.type
_entity_poly.pdbx_seq_one_letter_code
_entity_poly.pdbx_strand_id
1 'polypeptide(L)'
;MQEIKDQVYPGVWASGIPGKAKNAELVVVKLKEGARPIRVKQYPLKLEDRRGVKHIIEEFIKFGLLTECSSEYNTPILPVKKPDGKTYRLVQDLRAINRIVEDLHPVVANPYTLLTSLKETYEWFTVLDLKDAFFCLTLAPESRNFLPLSGKTLIQDGKPN
;
A
#
# COMPACT_ATOMS: atom_id res chain seq x y z
N MET A 1 -9.39 26.37 -10.13
CA MET A 1 -9.33 24.92 -9.80
C MET A 1 -10.51 24.15 -10.40
N GLN A 2 -11.74 24.67 -10.32
CA GLN A 2 -12.90 24.05 -11.00
C GLN A 2 -12.76 24.08 -12.54
N GLU A 3 -12.33 25.21 -13.12
CA GLU A 3 -12.11 25.35 -14.57
C GLU A 3 -11.11 24.33 -15.14
N ILE A 4 -10.05 23.96 -14.41
CA ILE A 4 -9.09 22.95 -14.87
C ILE A 4 -9.73 21.57 -14.85
N LYS A 5 -10.58 21.26 -13.86
CA LYS A 5 -11.24 19.95 -13.76
C LYS A 5 -12.20 19.70 -14.92
N ASP A 6 -12.86 20.75 -15.40
CA ASP A 6 -13.84 20.67 -16.49
C ASP A 6 -13.18 20.66 -17.88
N GLN A 7 -11.88 20.97 -17.97
CA GLN A 7 -11.09 20.99 -19.22
C GLN A 7 -10.34 19.68 -19.51
N VAL A 8 -10.30 18.73 -18.56
CA VAL A 8 -9.67 17.41 -18.74
C VAL A 8 -10.69 16.29 -18.56
N TYR A 9 -10.41 15.15 -19.19
CA TYR A 9 -11.25 13.96 -19.09
C TYR A 9 -11.54 13.63 -17.62
N PRO A 10 -12.81 13.62 -17.17
CA PRO A 10 -13.14 13.52 -15.75
C PRO A 10 -12.56 12.28 -15.04
N GLY A 11 -12.32 11.19 -15.79
CA GLY A 11 -11.74 9.96 -15.27
C GLY A 11 -10.23 10.01 -14.98
N VAL A 12 -9.53 11.12 -15.24
CA VAL A 12 -8.11 11.28 -14.87
C VAL A 12 -7.93 11.65 -13.40
N TRP A 13 -8.95 12.25 -12.78
CA TRP A 13 -8.89 12.66 -11.39
C TRP A 13 -9.20 11.49 -10.46
N ALA A 14 -8.42 11.38 -9.39
CA ALA A 14 -8.60 10.31 -8.44
C ALA A 14 -10.01 10.34 -7.84
N SER A 15 -10.65 9.18 -7.83
CA SER A 15 -11.99 9.00 -7.26
C SER A 15 -11.89 8.44 -5.83
N GLY A 16 -13.04 8.05 -5.25
CA GLY A 16 -13.07 7.28 -4.02
C GLY A 16 -12.57 5.84 -4.18
N ILE A 17 -12.41 5.36 -5.42
CA ILE A 17 -11.95 4.01 -5.76
C ILE A 17 -10.50 4.11 -6.27
N PRO A 18 -9.57 3.27 -5.77
CA PRO A 18 -8.21 3.16 -6.29
C PRO A 18 -8.19 2.85 -7.80
N GLY A 19 -7.22 3.42 -8.51
CA GLY A 19 -7.02 3.13 -9.92
C GLY A 19 -6.52 1.70 -10.15
N LYS A 20 -6.51 1.25 -11.42
CA LYS A 20 -5.87 0.00 -11.84
C LYS A 20 -5.11 0.21 -13.14
N ALA A 21 -3.81 -0.07 -13.13
CA ALA A 21 -2.97 0.01 -14.32
C ALA A 21 -3.28 -1.18 -15.25
N LYS A 22 -3.96 -0.90 -16.37
CA LYS A 22 -4.39 -1.95 -17.32
C LYS A 22 -3.24 -2.58 -18.11
N ASN A 23 -2.18 -1.81 -18.33
CA ASN A 23 -1.04 -2.18 -19.18
C ASN A 23 0.20 -2.54 -18.36
N ALA A 24 0.10 -2.59 -17.03
CA ALA A 24 1.20 -3.00 -16.18
C ALA A 24 1.22 -4.52 -16.04
N GLU A 25 2.41 -5.11 -16.13
CA GLU A 25 2.59 -6.51 -15.79
C GLU A 25 2.32 -6.78 -14.31
N LEU A 26 2.00 -8.03 -13.99
CA LEU A 26 1.80 -8.43 -12.61
C LEU A 26 3.13 -8.35 -11.86
N VAL A 27 3.10 -7.73 -10.69
CA VAL A 27 4.28 -7.62 -9.83
C VAL A 27 4.55 -8.99 -9.20
N VAL A 28 5.71 -9.56 -9.53
CA VAL A 28 6.22 -10.81 -8.94
C VAL A 28 7.28 -10.48 -7.90
N VAL A 29 7.07 -10.94 -6.67
CA VAL A 29 8.03 -10.83 -5.56
C VAL A 29 8.86 -12.11 -5.51
N LYS A 30 10.18 -11.96 -5.65
CA LYS A 30 11.13 -13.07 -5.53
C LYS A 30 11.75 -13.11 -4.14
N LEU A 31 11.89 -14.30 -3.59
CA LEU A 31 12.55 -14.52 -2.30
C LEU A 31 14.00 -14.96 -2.52
N LYS A 32 14.88 -14.57 -1.60
CA LYS A 32 16.28 -15.01 -1.56
C LYS A 32 16.34 -16.54 -1.47
N GLU A 33 17.38 -17.12 -2.06
CA GLU A 33 17.62 -18.57 -2.01
C GLU A 33 17.65 -19.07 -0.55
N GLY A 34 16.92 -20.15 -0.28
CA GLY A 34 16.81 -20.73 1.07
C GLY A 34 15.90 -19.96 2.04
N ALA A 35 15.17 -18.93 1.59
CA ALA A 35 14.19 -18.24 2.42
C ALA A 35 13.13 -19.20 2.96
N ARG A 36 12.79 -19.03 4.24
CA ARG A 36 11.74 -19.79 4.93
C ARG A 36 10.56 -18.88 5.27
N PRO A 37 9.35 -19.44 5.44
CA PRO A 37 8.21 -18.66 5.89
C PRO A 37 8.45 -17.93 7.21
N ILE A 38 8.05 -16.66 7.27
CA ILE A 38 8.20 -15.81 8.46
C ILE A 38 6.83 -15.49 9.05
N ARG A 39 6.66 -15.78 10.35
CA ARG A 39 5.46 -15.45 11.11
C ARG A 39 5.80 -14.52 12.27
N VAL A 40 5.61 -13.22 12.07
CA VAL A 40 5.74 -12.23 13.14
C VAL A 40 4.37 -12.08 13.81
N LYS A 41 4.27 -12.30 15.12
CA LYS A 41 2.98 -12.17 15.85
C LYS A 41 2.47 -10.73 15.82
N GLN A 42 1.15 -10.57 15.78
CA GLN A 42 0.50 -9.27 15.92
C GLN A 42 0.85 -8.63 17.27
N TYR A 43 1.32 -7.38 17.24
CA TYR A 43 1.53 -6.61 18.46
C TYR A 43 0.20 -6.33 19.15
N PRO A 44 0.17 -6.25 20.50
CA PRO A 44 -1.02 -5.85 21.22
C PRO A 44 -1.55 -4.50 20.74
N LEU A 45 -2.81 -4.46 20.30
CA LEU A 45 -3.48 -3.24 19.83
C LEU A 45 -4.48 -2.75 20.87
N LYS A 46 -4.56 -1.43 21.10
CA LYS A 46 -5.61 -0.84 21.93
C LYS A 46 -6.96 -0.97 21.23
N LEU A 47 -8.05 -0.97 22.00
CA LEU A 47 -9.40 -1.07 21.43
C LEU A 47 -9.72 0.12 20.51
N GLU A 48 -9.29 1.32 20.91
CA GLU A 48 -9.45 2.54 20.11
C GLU A 48 -8.75 2.41 18.74
N ASP A 49 -7.51 1.91 18.74
CA ASP A 49 -6.72 1.71 17.52
C ASP A 49 -7.38 0.71 16.58
N ARG A 50 -7.91 -0.40 17.11
CA ARG A 50 -8.64 -1.40 16.32
C ARG A 50 -9.89 -0.81 15.66
N ARG A 51 -10.68 -0.05 16.42
CA ARG A 51 -11.88 0.65 15.90
C ARG A 51 -11.50 1.68 14.84
N GLY A 52 -10.40 2.40 15.06
CA GLY A 52 -9.88 3.41 14.15
C GLY A 52 -9.49 2.87 12.77
N VAL A 53 -8.93 1.67 12.70
CA VAL A 53 -8.55 1.04 11.42
C VAL A 53 -9.60 0.12 10.82
N LYS A 54 -10.67 -0.22 11.56
CA LYS A 54 -11.73 -1.13 11.11
C LYS A 54 -12.35 -0.68 9.80
N HIS A 55 -12.75 0.58 9.70
CA HIS A 55 -13.35 1.12 8.47
C HIS A 55 -12.39 1.04 7.27
N ILE A 56 -11.08 1.23 7.50
CA ILE A 56 -10.06 1.21 6.43
C ILE A 56 -9.96 -0.21 5.85
N ILE A 57 -9.98 -1.22 6.73
CA ILE A 57 -9.92 -2.62 6.34
C ILE A 57 -11.18 -3.00 5.56
N GLU A 58 -12.35 -2.60 6.04
CA GLU A 58 -13.64 -2.83 5.37
C GLU A 58 -13.67 -2.20 3.97
N GLU A 59 -13.15 -0.97 3.81
CA GLU A 59 -13.00 -0.32 2.51
C GLU A 59 -12.03 -1.07 1.60
N PHE A 60 -10.88 -1.49 2.12
CA PHE A 60 -9.90 -2.26 1.33
C PHE A 60 -10.45 -3.61 0.87
N ILE A 61 -11.25 -4.29 1.69
CA ILE A 61 -11.96 -5.51 1.29
C ILE A 61 -12.99 -5.19 0.20
N LYS A 62 -13.79 -4.13 0.39
CA LYS A 62 -14.80 -3.68 -0.58
C LYS A 62 -14.19 -3.33 -1.94
N PHE A 63 -13.00 -2.73 -1.94
CA PHE A 63 -12.26 -2.40 -3.18
C PHE A 63 -11.47 -3.58 -3.75
N GLY A 64 -11.46 -4.75 -3.08
CA GLY A 64 -10.71 -5.93 -3.51
C GLY A 64 -9.20 -5.81 -3.34
N LEU A 65 -8.72 -4.84 -2.56
CA LEU A 65 -7.31 -4.68 -2.20
C LEU A 65 -6.89 -5.69 -1.13
N LEU A 66 -7.82 -6.10 -0.26
CA LEU A 66 -7.63 -7.16 0.72
C LEU A 66 -8.60 -8.31 0.46
N THR A 67 -8.09 -9.53 0.63
CA THR A 67 -8.86 -10.77 0.54
C THR A 67 -8.46 -11.69 1.68
N GLU A 68 -9.40 -12.49 2.17
CA GLU A 68 -9.07 -13.53 3.14
C GLU A 68 -8.12 -14.56 2.51
N CYS A 69 -7.10 -14.97 3.26
CA CYS A 69 -6.14 -15.97 2.83
C CYS A 69 -5.66 -16.83 4.01
N SER A 70 -5.17 -18.02 3.69
CA SER A 70 -4.38 -18.84 4.60
C SER A 70 -2.93 -18.81 4.11
N SER A 71 -2.03 -18.24 4.91
CA SER A 71 -0.62 -18.14 4.57
C SER A 71 0.27 -18.66 5.70
N GLU A 72 1.39 -19.25 5.31
CA GLU A 72 2.48 -19.60 6.20
C GLU A 72 3.21 -18.35 6.72
N TYR A 73 3.09 -17.21 6.03
CA TYR A 73 3.63 -15.93 6.44
C TYR A 73 2.66 -15.17 7.35
N ASN A 74 3.18 -14.24 8.14
CA ASN A 74 2.35 -13.26 8.86
C ASN A 74 3.17 -12.02 9.20
N THR A 75 2.60 -10.84 8.93
CA THR A 75 3.18 -9.56 9.32
C THR A 75 2.20 -8.77 10.18
N PRO A 76 2.68 -8.07 11.22
CA PRO A 76 1.81 -7.33 12.10
C PRO A 76 1.42 -6.01 11.44
N ILE A 77 0.28 -5.49 11.84
CA ILE A 77 -0.19 -4.16 11.50
C ILE A 77 0.02 -3.19 12.66
N LEU A 78 0.15 -1.92 12.29
CA LEU A 78 0.42 -0.77 13.13
C LEU A 78 -0.61 0.31 12.79
N PRO A 79 -1.64 0.49 13.61
CA PRO A 79 -2.51 1.67 13.55
C PRO A 79 -1.71 2.91 13.89
N VAL A 80 -1.65 3.88 12.99
CA VAL A 80 -0.93 5.15 13.20
C VAL A 80 -1.91 6.31 13.07
N LYS A 81 -2.06 7.11 14.13
CA LYS A 81 -2.87 8.34 14.07
C LYS A 81 -2.21 9.35 13.13
N LYS A 82 -3.02 9.98 12.29
CA LYS A 82 -2.57 11.13 11.49
C LYS A 82 -2.35 12.35 12.39
N PRO A 83 -1.65 13.40 11.89
CA PRO A 83 -1.44 14.64 12.66
C PRO A 83 -2.74 15.31 13.15
N ASP A 84 -3.88 15.03 12.52
CA ASP A 84 -5.20 15.49 12.95
C ASP A 84 -5.70 14.86 14.27
N GLY A 85 -5.04 13.80 14.76
CA GLY A 85 -5.38 13.08 15.99
C GLY A 85 -6.66 12.26 15.94
N LYS A 86 -7.43 12.33 14.85
CA LYS A 86 -8.77 11.74 14.70
C LYS A 86 -8.80 10.59 13.70
N THR A 87 -8.01 10.69 12.63
CA THR A 87 -7.99 9.67 11.57
C THR A 87 -6.78 8.76 11.70
N TYR A 88 -6.93 7.53 11.24
CA TYR A 88 -5.89 6.50 11.31
C TYR A 88 -5.30 6.22 9.93
N ARG A 89 -4.11 5.64 9.94
CA ARG A 89 -3.46 4.95 8.84
C ARG A 89 -3.24 3.51 9.26
N LEU A 90 -3.56 2.58 8.36
CA LEU A 90 -3.17 1.19 8.51
C LEU A 90 -1.76 1.03 7.93
N VAL A 91 -0.77 0.76 8.77
CA VAL A 91 0.60 0.51 8.35
C VAL A 91 0.93 -0.96 8.59
N GLN A 92 1.56 -1.62 7.63
CA GLN A 92 2.01 -3.00 7.78
C GLN A 92 3.52 -3.01 8.02
N ASP A 93 3.98 -3.76 9.02
CA ASP A 93 5.41 -3.91 9.27
C ASP A 93 5.99 -5.02 8.38
N LEU A 94 6.53 -4.61 7.24
CA LEU A 94 7.13 -5.50 6.25
C LEU A 94 8.63 -5.75 6.48
N ARG A 95 9.24 -5.26 7.56
CA ARG A 95 10.69 -5.35 7.76
C ARG A 95 11.22 -6.78 7.72
N ALA A 96 10.47 -7.73 8.28
CA ALA A 96 10.87 -9.13 8.29
C ALA A 96 10.78 -9.77 6.89
N ILE A 97 9.76 -9.42 6.10
CA ILE A 97 9.62 -9.87 4.71
C ILE A 97 10.70 -9.24 3.83
N ASN A 98 10.95 -7.94 3.95
CA ASN A 98 11.96 -7.24 3.16
C ASN A 98 13.37 -7.82 3.32
N ARG A 99 13.68 -8.50 4.44
CA ARG A 99 14.98 -9.18 4.63
C ARG A 99 15.15 -10.44 3.79
N ILE A 100 14.05 -11.12 3.46
CA ILE A 100 14.05 -12.38 2.71
C ILE A 100 13.62 -12.20 1.25
N VAL A 101 13.17 -11.03 0.86
CA VAL A 101 12.92 -10.66 -0.55
C VAL A 101 14.24 -10.34 -1.24
N GLU A 102 14.40 -10.75 -2.49
CA GLU A 102 15.60 -10.42 -3.29
C GLU A 102 15.75 -8.90 -3.45
N ASP A 103 16.99 -8.43 -3.30
CA ASP A 103 17.29 -7.01 -3.46
C ASP A 103 17.27 -6.65 -4.96
N LEU A 104 16.57 -5.58 -5.31
CA LEU A 104 16.56 -5.03 -6.66
C LEU A 104 17.48 -3.81 -6.73
N HIS A 105 18.15 -3.64 -7.87
CA HIS A 105 18.92 -2.42 -8.12
C HIS A 105 17.97 -1.22 -8.20
N PRO A 106 18.18 -0.16 -7.41
CA PRO A 106 17.32 1.01 -7.45
C PRO A 106 17.55 1.77 -8.76
N VAL A 107 16.53 1.78 -9.63
CA VAL A 107 16.57 2.48 -10.93
C VAL A 107 15.99 3.91 -10.86
N VAL A 108 15.49 4.33 -9.71
CA VAL A 108 14.91 5.66 -9.53
C VAL A 108 16.03 6.68 -9.34
N ALA A 109 16.16 7.60 -10.29
CA ALA A 109 17.14 8.68 -10.22
C ALA A 109 16.84 9.65 -9.05
N ASN A 110 17.90 10.23 -8.50
CA ASN A 110 17.79 11.28 -7.49
C ASN A 110 17.01 12.49 -8.07
N PRO A 111 16.10 13.12 -7.30
CA PRO A 111 15.37 14.31 -7.74
C PRO A 111 16.24 15.41 -8.33
N TYR A 112 17.44 15.66 -7.78
CA TYR A 112 18.37 16.65 -8.31
C TYR A 112 18.80 16.30 -9.75
N THR A 113 19.18 15.05 -9.98
CA THR A 113 19.55 14.55 -11.31
C THR A 113 18.37 14.65 -12.29
N LEU A 114 17.15 14.31 -11.85
CA LEU A 114 15.95 14.48 -12.67
C LEU A 114 15.73 15.94 -13.07
N LEU A 115 15.90 16.88 -12.13
CA LEU A 115 15.72 18.31 -12.38
C LEU A 115 16.81 18.89 -13.32
N THR A 116 18.03 18.35 -13.34
CA THR A 116 19.07 18.79 -14.29
C THR A 116 18.73 18.50 -15.76
N SER A 117 17.75 17.63 -16.03
CA SER A 117 17.27 17.39 -17.40
C SER A 117 16.37 18.51 -17.94
N LEU A 118 15.92 19.43 -17.09
CA LEU A 118 15.09 20.56 -17.48
C LEU A 118 15.93 21.62 -18.19
N LYS A 119 15.46 22.06 -19.35
CA LYS A 119 16.08 23.16 -20.09
C LYS A 119 15.55 24.49 -19.59
N GLU A 120 16.40 25.50 -19.57
CA GLU A 120 16.04 26.88 -19.22
C GLU A 120 14.97 27.47 -20.16
N THR A 121 14.82 26.91 -21.37
CA THR A 121 13.79 27.30 -22.34
C THR A 121 12.37 26.90 -21.93
N TYR A 122 12.20 26.04 -20.93
CA TYR A 122 10.88 25.62 -20.45
C TYR A 122 10.42 26.56 -19.33
N GLU A 123 9.38 27.35 -19.62
CA GLU A 123 8.88 28.39 -18.71
C GLU A 123 7.61 27.98 -17.94
N TRP A 124 6.86 26.99 -18.46
CA TRP A 124 5.57 26.57 -17.92
C TRP A 124 5.62 25.11 -17.47
N PHE A 125 5.20 24.86 -16.24
CA PHE A 125 5.24 23.53 -15.62
C PHE A 125 3.89 23.16 -15.04
N THR A 126 3.57 21.87 -15.14
CA THR A 126 2.43 21.25 -14.46
C THR A 126 2.96 20.09 -13.63
N VAL A 127 2.60 20.05 -12.36
CA VAL A 127 2.99 18.96 -11.45
C VAL A 127 1.75 18.14 -11.14
N LEU A 128 1.86 16.83 -11.31
CA LEU A 128 0.81 15.86 -11.01
C LEU A 128 1.35 14.87 -9.98
N ASP A 129 0.54 14.58 -8.96
CA ASP A 129 0.82 13.55 -7.96
C ASP A 129 -0.22 12.43 -8.09
N LEU A 130 0.26 11.18 -8.15
CA LEU A 130 -0.59 10.01 -8.33
C LEU A 130 -1.10 9.53 -6.97
N LYS A 131 -2.40 9.64 -6.75
CA LYS A 131 -3.05 9.10 -5.55
C LYS A 131 -3.01 7.56 -5.56
N ASP A 132 -2.64 6.96 -4.44
CA ASP A 132 -2.68 5.50 -4.21
C ASP A 132 -1.91 4.67 -5.25
N ALA A 133 -0.82 5.23 -5.81
CA ALA A 133 -0.11 4.68 -6.97
C ALA A 133 0.29 3.19 -6.86
N PHE A 134 0.69 2.74 -5.67
CA PHE A 134 1.05 1.33 -5.45
C PHE A 134 -0.14 0.37 -5.60
N PHE A 135 -1.35 0.80 -5.23
CA PHE A 135 -2.56 -0.01 -5.36
C PHE A 135 -3.04 -0.12 -6.81
N CYS A 136 -2.53 0.73 -7.71
CA CYS A 136 -2.78 0.60 -9.13
C CYS A 136 -2.06 -0.61 -9.75
N LEU A 137 -1.01 -1.13 -9.12
CA LEU A 137 -0.26 -2.29 -9.58
C LEU A 137 -0.83 -3.58 -9.00
N THR A 138 -1.02 -4.60 -9.84
CA THR A 138 -1.58 -5.87 -9.40
C THR A 138 -0.47 -6.85 -9.06
N LEU A 139 -0.53 -7.47 -7.87
CA LEU A 139 0.36 -8.55 -7.48
C LEU A 139 0.00 -9.87 -8.17
N ALA A 140 1.03 -10.58 -8.63
CA ALA A 140 0.91 -11.94 -9.14
C ALA A 140 0.34 -12.89 -8.05
N PRO A 141 -0.56 -13.83 -8.38
CA PRO A 141 -1.21 -14.71 -7.41
C PRO A 141 -0.24 -15.40 -6.42
N GLU A 142 0.89 -15.88 -6.92
CA GLU A 142 1.95 -16.54 -6.17
C GLU A 142 2.61 -15.61 -5.14
N SER A 143 2.67 -14.30 -5.43
CA SER A 143 3.32 -13.30 -4.57
C SER A 143 2.40 -12.79 -3.46
N ARG A 144 1.08 -12.98 -3.59
CA ARG A 144 0.09 -12.53 -2.59
C ARG A 144 0.30 -13.19 -1.24
N ASN A 145 0.80 -14.43 -1.23
CA ASN A 145 1.02 -15.20 -0.02
C ASN A 145 2.15 -14.66 0.85
N PHE A 146 3.02 -13.79 0.34
CA PHE A 146 4.14 -13.20 1.09
C PHE A 146 3.76 -11.98 1.92
N LEU A 147 2.62 -11.35 1.63
CA LEU A 147 2.19 -10.11 2.28
C LEU A 147 0.89 -10.24 3.12
N PRO A 148 0.66 -11.33 3.87
CA PRO A 148 -0.53 -11.45 4.71
C PRO A 148 -0.42 -10.51 5.92
N LEU A 149 -1.54 -9.92 6.30
CA LEU A 149 -1.70 -9.16 7.53
C LEU A 149 -2.55 -9.92 8.54
N SER A 150 -2.31 -9.71 9.83
CA SER A 150 -3.06 -10.36 10.91
C SER A 150 -4.50 -9.85 11.01
N GLY A 151 -5.43 -10.48 10.29
CA GLY A 151 -6.86 -10.10 10.28
C GLY A 151 -7.65 -10.54 11.52
N LYS A 152 -7.31 -11.70 12.13
CA LYS A 152 -8.08 -12.25 13.27
C LYS A 152 -8.13 -11.32 14.49
N THR A 153 -7.12 -10.47 14.68
CA THR A 153 -7.02 -9.53 15.80
C THR A 153 -7.85 -8.26 15.60
N LEU A 154 -8.32 -7.98 14.37
CA LEU A 154 -8.93 -6.71 13.99
C LEU A 154 -10.46 -6.78 13.85
N ILE A 155 -10.98 -7.94 13.44
CA ILE A 155 -12.41 -8.10 13.08
C ILE A 155 -13.19 -8.80 14.22
N GLN A 156 -12.52 -9.48 15.15
CA GLN A 156 -13.19 -10.13 16.28
C GLN A 156 -13.29 -9.19 17.48
N ASP A 157 -14.47 -8.58 17.62
CA ASP A 157 -14.93 -8.02 18.89
C ASP A 157 -15.23 -9.20 19.84
N GLY A 158 -14.30 -9.51 20.75
CA GLY A 158 -14.61 -10.20 22.01
C GLY A 158 -14.83 -11.71 21.99
N LYS A 159 -13.82 -12.51 21.62
CA LYS A 159 -13.68 -13.85 22.22
C LYS A 159 -12.50 -13.86 23.19
N PRO A 160 -12.72 -14.07 24.51
CA PRO A 160 -11.63 -14.31 25.43
C PRO A 160 -10.96 -15.65 25.07
N ASN A 161 -9.65 -15.73 25.27
CA ASN A 161 -8.95 -17.00 25.44
C ASN A 161 -9.41 -17.67 26.73
#